data_AF-A0A8B4I6U2-F1
#
_entry.id   AF-A0A8B4I6U2-F1
#
_cell.length_a   1.000
_cell.length_b   1.000
_cell.length_c   1.000
_cell.angle_alpha   90.00
_cell.angle_beta   90.00
_cell.angle_gamma   90.00
#
_symmetry.space_group_name_H-M   'P 1'
#
loop_
_entity.id
_entity.type
_entity.pdbx_description
1 polymer ?
#
loop_
_entity_poly.entity_id
_entity_poly.type
_entity_poly.pdbx_seq_one_letter_code
_entity_poly.pdbx_strand_id
1 'polypeptide(L)' 'MDRFLSVSFIAALPDAQKATVTAQLRRLIDTHPALRGRDTVAFPYQTQAYVYHRLTEKA' A
#
# COMPACT_ATOMS: atom_id res chain seq x y z
N MET A 1 1.57 -3.97 9.14
CA MET A 1 2.75 -4.12 8.25
C MET A 1 2.40 -4.78 6.93
N ASP A 2 1.40 -5.66 6.95
CA ASP A 2 0.96 -6.51 5.84
C ASP A 2 0.62 -5.73 4.56
N ARG A 3 0.03 -4.53 4.69
CA ARG A 3 -0.32 -3.70 3.53
C ARG A 3 0.87 -3.34 2.64
N PHE A 4 2.06 -3.11 3.20
CA PHE A 4 3.26 -2.83 2.40
C PHE A 4 3.80 -4.11 1.76
N LEU A 5 3.81 -5.23 2.49
CA LEU A 5 4.33 -6.50 1.99
C LEU A 5 3.42 -7.15 0.93
N SER A 6 2.16 -6.73 0.86
CA SER A 6 1.20 -7.17 -0.16
C SER A 6 1.26 -6.37 -1.47
N VAL A 7 2.09 -5.32 -1.56
CA VAL A 7 2.27 -4.57 -2.82
C VAL A 7 2.96 -5.47 -3.84
N SER A 8 2.42 -5.57 -5.06
CA SER A 8 2.75 -6.63 -6.01
C SER A 8 4.25 -6.88 -6.22
N PHE A 9 5.05 -5.82 -6.36
CA PHE A 9 6.50 -5.97 -6.56
C PHE A 9 7.25 -6.42 -5.30
N ILE A 10 6.74 -6.14 -4.10
CA ILE A 10 7.29 -6.63 -2.82
C ILE A 10 6.82 -8.06 -2.57
N ALA A 11 5.54 -8.34 -2.85
CA ALA A 11 4.94 -9.65 -2.70
C ALA A 11 5.62 -10.71 -3.58
N ALA A 12 6.08 -10.32 -4.78
CA ALA A 12 6.80 -11.19 -5.71
C ALA A 12 8.27 -11.45 -5.33
N LEU A 13 8.82 -10.74 -4.34
CA LEU A 13 10.22 -10.93 -3.94
C LEU A 13 10.43 -12.28 -3.24
N PRO A 14 11.64 -12.87 -3.37
CA PRO A 14 12.09 -13.96 -2.50
C PRO A 14 12.09 -13.52 -1.03
N ASP A 15 11.95 -14.48 -0.11
CA ASP A 15 11.78 -14.17 1.32
C ASP A 15 12.95 -13.38 1.93
N ALA A 16 14.19 -13.66 1.51
CA ALA A 16 15.36 -12.91 1.95
C ALA A 16 15.27 -11.41 1.58
N GLN A 17 14.73 -11.11 0.40
CA GLN A 17 14.54 -9.73 -0.06
C GLN A 17 13.34 -9.08 0.64
N LYS A 18 12.25 -9.81 0.91
CA LYS A 18 11.14 -9.34 1.75
C LYS A 18 11.59 -9.00 3.17
N ALA A 19 12.48 -9.81 3.76
CA ALA A 19 13.05 -9.55 5.07
C ALA A 19 13.87 -8.25 5.08
N THR A 20 14.63 -8.00 4.01
CA THR A 20 15.39 -6.75 3.82
C THR A 20 14.47 -5.53 3.78
N VAL A 21 13.40 -5.58 2.97
CA VAL A 21 12.40 -4.50 2.89
C VAL A 21 11.72 -4.28 4.24
N THR A 22 11.37 -5.36 4.96
CA THR A 22 10.75 -5.26 6.28
C THR A 22 11.67 -4.56 7.29
N ALA A 23 12.96 -4.89 7.29
CA ALA A 23 13.95 -4.24 8.17
C ALA A 23 14.13 -2.76 7.85
N GLN A 24 14.15 -2.39 6.57
CA GLN A 24 14.23 -0.98 6.12
C GLN A 24 12.99 -0.19 6.57
N LEU A 25 11.80 -0.75 6.39
CA LEU A 25 10.56 -0.08 6.80
C LEU A 25 10.46 0.07 8.32
N ARG A 26 10.87 -0.94 9.11
CA ARG A 26 10.93 -0.81 10.58
C ARG A 26 11.87 0.32 10.99
N ARG A 27 13.07 0.37 10.42
CA ARG A 27 14.02 1.46 10.67
C ARG A 27 13.41 2.82 10.32
N LEU A 28 12.69 2.94 9.21
CA LEU A 28 12.02 4.17 8.81
C LEU A 28 10.96 4.59 9.85
N ILE A 29 10.12 3.66 10.30
CA ILE A 29 9.11 3.91 11.34
C ILE A 29 9.76 4.40 12.63
N ASP A 30 10.86 3.76 13.05
CA ASP A 30 11.54 4.07 14.31
C ASP A 30 12.29 5.41 14.29
N THR A 31 12.78 5.82 13.12
CA THR A 31 13.67 6.98 12.99
C THR A 31 13.01 8.23 12.45
N HIS A 32 11.91 8.10 11.68
CA HIS A 32 11.31 9.25 11.03
C HIS A 32 10.38 10.03 11.99
N PRO A 33 10.56 11.35 12.17
CA PRO A 33 9.78 12.15 13.13
C PRO A 33 8.27 12.09 12.92
N ALA A 34 7.80 11.95 11.66
CA ALA A 34 6.38 11.89 11.36
C ALA A 34 5.74 10.51 11.61
N LEU A 35 6.54 9.48 11.90
CA LEU A 35 6.09 8.09 12.06
C LEU A 35 6.38 7.53 13.46
N ARG A 36 7.51 7.91 14.07
CA ARG A 36 7.96 7.38 15.35
C ARG A 36 6.92 7.59 16.44
N GLY A 37 6.59 6.51 17.16
CA GLY A 37 5.61 6.52 18.24
C GLY A 37 4.15 6.57 17.77
N ARG A 38 3.88 6.36 16.47
CA ARG A 38 2.53 6.21 15.95
C ARG A 38 2.22 4.76 15.66
N ASP A 39 1.11 4.27 16.20
CA ASP A 39 0.62 2.92 15.94
C ASP A 39 -0.01 2.76 14.56
N THR A 40 -0.52 3.87 13.99
CA THR A 40 -1.20 3.90 12.70
C THR A 40 -0.70 5.05 11.84
N VAL A 41 -0.75 4.83 10.51
CA VAL A 41 -0.39 5.81 9.49
C VAL A 41 -1.51 5.87 8.46
N ALA A 42 -1.84 7.08 8.01
CA ALA A 42 -2.81 7.26 6.94
C ALA A 42 -2.19 6.83 5.60
N PHE A 43 -2.92 6.02 4.84
CA PHE A 43 -2.60 5.77 3.45
C PHE A 43 -3.43 6.72 2.58
N PRO A 44 -2.81 7.54 1.72
CA PRO A 44 -3.53 8.51 0.89
C PRO A 44 -4.17 7.82 -0.33
N TYR A 45 -4.91 6.73 -0.11
CA TYR A 45 -5.64 6.05 -1.18
C TYR A 45 -6.88 6.83 -1.55
N GLN A 46 -7.03 7.09 -2.84
CA GLN A 46 -8.21 7.70 -3.40
C GLN A 46 -9.03 6.61 -4.11
N THR A 47 -10.22 6.36 -3.60
CA THR A 47 -11.19 5.48 -4.28
C THR A 47 -11.94 6.31 -5.32
N GLN A 48 -12.05 5.80 -6.54
CA GLN A 48 -12.91 6.37 -7.58
C GLN A 48 -14.10 5.43 -7.79
N ALA A 49 -15.31 5.96 -7.63
CA ALA A 49 -16.54 5.22 -7.82
C ALA A 49 -17.19 5.67 -9.14
N TYR A 50 -17.47 4.71 -10.01
CA TYR A 50 -18.11 4.96 -11.30
C TYR A 50 -19.41 4.17 -11.39
N VAL A 51 -20.43 4.80 -11.95
CA VAL A 51 -21.69 4.16 -12.34
C VAL A 51 -21.88 4.41 -13.82
N TYR A 52 -22.21 3.37 -14.56
CA TYR A 52 -22.45 3.45 -15.99
C TYR A 52 -23.76 2.72 -16.33
N HIS A 53 -24.39 3.17 -17.41
CA HIS A 53 -25.53 2.49 -18.01
C HIS A 53 -25.20 2.20 -19.47
N ARG A 54 -25.74 1.08 -19.99
CA ARG A 54 -25.58 0.73 -21.40
C ARG A 54 -26.33 1.74 -22.25
N LEU A 55 -25.68 2.29 -23.28
CA LEU A 55 -26.37 3.06 -24.31
C LEU A 55 -27.23 2.10 -25.16
N THR A 56 -28.53 2.35 -25.25
CA THR A 56 -29.41 1.68 -26.22
C THR A 56 -29.38 2.45 -27.54
N GLU A 57 -29.26 1.73 -28.66
CA GLU A 57 -29.28 2.31 -30.01
C GLU A 57 -30.54 3.16 -30.23
N LYS A 58 -30.40 4.26 -30.98
CA LYS A 58 -31.54 5.09 -31.41
C LYS A 58 -32.44 4.25 -32.33
N ALA A 59 -33.73 4.19 -32.00
CA ALA A 59 -34.78 3.69 -32.86
C ALA A 59 -34.83 4.41 -34.22
#